data_AF-A0A838WVV5-F1
#
_entry.id   AF-A0A838WVV5-F1
#
_cell.length_a   1.000
_cell.length_b   1.000
_cell.length_c   1.000
_cell.angle_alpha   90.00
_cell.angle_beta   90.00
_cell.angle_gamma   90.00
#
_symmetry.space_group_name_H-M   'P 1'
#
loop_
_entity.id
_entity.type
_entity.pdbx_description
1 polymer ?
#
loop_
_entity_poly.entity_id
_entity_poly.type
_entity_poly.pdbx_seq_one_letter_code
_entity_poly.pdbx_strand_id
1 'polypeptide(L)'
;RKRRMFNLLVQMGYKEIEVGFPSASQTDFDFVREIIEQDMIPEDVTIQVLVQAREHLIRRTFEACAGAKNVIVHFYNSTSKLQREVVFRKDRAAIKKLATDAAELIKTIAADYPDTHWRWEYSPESYTGTELDFALEVCDAVVDIMGATPDNPMIINLPSTVEM
;
A
#
# COMPACT_ATOMS: atom_id res chain seq x y z
N ARG A 1 -1.72 -15.58 17.73
CA ARG A 1 -2.91 -15.55 16.81
C ARG A 1 -2.51 -15.18 15.38
N LYS A 2 -1.83 -14.05 15.15
CA LYS A 2 -1.33 -13.65 13.80
C LYS A 2 -0.54 -14.75 13.06
N ARG A 3 0.51 -15.32 13.68
CA ARG A 3 1.27 -16.46 13.13
C ARG A 3 0.38 -17.62 12.65
N ARG A 4 -0.63 -17.99 13.45
CA ARG A 4 -1.56 -19.09 13.11
C ARG A 4 -2.39 -18.76 11.86
N MET A 5 -2.84 -17.50 11.73
CA MET A 5 -3.56 -17.05 10.53
C MET A 5 -2.65 -17.03 9.31
N PHE A 6 -1.45 -16.44 9.42
CA PHE A 6 -0.49 -16.41 8.33
C PHE A 6 -0.15 -17.81 7.81
N ASN A 7 0.19 -18.74 8.71
CA ASN A 7 0.47 -20.13 8.35
C ASN A 7 -0.74 -20.82 7.71
N LEU A 8 -1.96 -20.54 8.17
CA LEU A 8 -3.18 -21.07 7.57
C LEU A 8 -3.36 -20.56 6.13
N LEU A 9 -3.19 -19.25 5.90
CA LEU A 9 -3.32 -18.66 4.56
C LEU A 9 -2.28 -19.23 3.58
N VAL A 10 -1.04 -19.39 4.05
CA VAL A 10 0.03 -20.06 3.28
C VAL A 10 -0.37 -21.50 2.93
N GLN A 11 -0.87 -22.27 3.91
CA GLN A 11 -1.31 -23.66 3.70
C GLN A 11 -2.50 -23.77 2.75
N MET A 12 -3.40 -22.78 2.75
CA MET A 12 -4.53 -22.71 1.83
C MET A 12 -4.12 -22.31 0.40
N GLY A 13 -2.90 -21.81 0.21
CA GLY A 13 -2.34 -21.47 -1.10
C GLY A 13 -2.45 -19.99 -1.50
N TYR A 14 -2.79 -19.09 -0.57
CA TYR A 14 -2.76 -17.64 -0.85
C TYR A 14 -1.33 -17.15 -1.08
N LYS A 15 -1.14 -16.31 -2.11
CA LYS A 15 0.19 -15.84 -2.57
C LYS A 15 0.45 -14.36 -2.34
N GLU A 16 -0.58 -13.58 -2.09
CA GLU A 16 -0.48 -12.19 -1.66
C GLU A 16 -1.21 -12.10 -0.30
N ILE A 17 -0.48 -11.71 0.75
CA ILE A 17 -0.99 -11.71 2.11
C ILE A 17 -0.67 -10.37 2.77
N GLU A 18 -1.71 -9.61 3.10
CA GLU A 18 -1.55 -8.39 3.89
C GLU A 18 -1.20 -8.73 5.35
N VAL A 19 -0.04 -8.26 5.80
CA VAL A 19 0.55 -8.62 7.10
C VAL A 19 0.47 -7.50 8.15
N GLY A 20 0.04 -6.30 7.74
CA GLY A 20 -0.37 -5.25 8.68
C GLY A 20 -0.16 -3.82 8.18
N PHE A 21 -0.35 -2.89 9.12
CA PHE A 21 -0.12 -1.46 8.97
C PHE A 21 1.05 -1.02 9.89
N PRO A 22 2.31 -1.38 9.53
CA PRO A 22 3.44 -1.34 10.44
C PRO A 22 3.83 0.07 10.89
N SER A 23 3.53 1.10 10.09
CA SER A 23 3.80 2.48 10.48
C SER A 23 2.82 3.02 11.52
N ALA A 24 1.63 2.42 11.66
CA ALA A 24 0.57 2.86 12.57
C ALA A 24 0.42 1.97 13.82
N SER A 25 0.96 0.75 13.80
CA SER A 25 0.87 -0.23 14.89
C SER A 25 2.23 -0.88 15.17
N GLN A 26 2.75 -0.72 16.39
CA GLN A 26 3.99 -1.39 16.81
C GLN A 26 3.85 -2.92 16.72
N THR A 27 2.69 -3.47 17.08
CA THR A 27 2.45 -4.92 17.00
C THR A 27 2.33 -5.44 15.57
N ASP A 28 2.09 -4.57 14.59
CA ASP A 28 2.15 -4.91 13.17
C ASP A 28 3.60 -4.84 12.70
N PHE A 29 4.31 -3.79 13.08
CA PHE A 29 5.75 -3.67 12.84
C PHE A 29 6.51 -4.90 13.33
N ASP A 30 6.33 -5.28 14.59
CA ASP A 30 7.00 -6.43 15.20
C ASP A 30 6.65 -7.74 14.48
N PHE A 31 5.41 -7.89 14.01
CA PHE A 31 4.98 -9.08 13.27
C PHE A 31 5.62 -9.13 11.87
N VAL A 32 5.72 -8.01 11.16
CA VAL A 32 6.43 -7.93 9.88
C VAL A 32 7.90 -8.28 10.06
N ARG A 33 8.56 -7.69 11.08
CA ARG A 33 9.96 -8.03 11.42
C ARG A 33 10.12 -9.51 11.72
N GLU A 34 9.25 -10.07 12.55
CA GLU A 34 9.28 -11.47 12.95
C GLU A 34 9.22 -12.43 11.76
N ILE A 35 8.27 -12.25 10.82
CA ILE A 35 8.13 -13.17 9.68
C ILE A 35 9.29 -13.05 8.68
N ILE A 36 9.94 -11.88 8.60
CA ILE A 36 11.14 -11.65 7.77
C ILE A 36 12.37 -12.28 8.45
N GLU A 37 12.63 -11.93 9.71
CA GLU A 37 13.83 -12.35 10.44
C GLU A 37 13.86 -13.84 10.76
N GLN A 38 12.69 -14.48 10.87
CA GLN A 38 12.56 -15.93 11.08
C GLN A 38 12.38 -16.70 9.77
N ASP A 39 12.58 -16.06 8.61
CA ASP A 39 12.47 -16.66 7.26
C ASP A 39 11.16 -17.46 7.07
N MET A 40 10.05 -16.88 7.52
CA MET A 40 8.74 -17.55 7.52
C MET A 40 7.97 -17.37 6.21
N ILE A 41 8.43 -16.48 5.31
CA ILE A 41 7.74 -16.14 4.07
C ILE A 41 8.18 -17.14 2.99
N PRO A 42 7.29 -18.01 2.48
CA PRO A 42 7.63 -18.91 1.38
C PRO A 42 8.07 -18.15 0.12
N GLU A 43 8.90 -18.78 -0.71
CA GLU A 43 9.46 -18.13 -1.92
C GLU A 43 8.40 -17.63 -2.90
N ASP A 44 7.24 -18.30 -2.97
CA ASP A 44 6.14 -17.96 -3.86
C ASP A 44 5.09 -17.02 -3.24
N VAL A 45 5.35 -16.49 -2.05
CA VAL A 45 4.46 -15.56 -1.33
C VAL A 45 5.05 -14.15 -1.35
N THR A 46 4.20 -13.17 -1.66
CA THR A 46 4.47 -11.74 -1.55
C THR A 46 3.70 -11.18 -0.36
N ILE A 47 4.40 -10.57 0.60
CA ILE A 47 3.72 -9.90 1.71
C ILE A 47 3.23 -8.52 1.26
N GLN A 48 2.10 -8.08 1.81
CA GLN A 48 1.56 -6.75 1.59
C GLN A 48 1.54 -5.94 2.88
N VAL A 49 1.91 -4.68 2.80
CA VAL A 49 1.84 -3.73 3.91
C VAL A 49 1.03 -2.50 3.53
N LEU A 50 0.16 -2.07 4.43
CA LEU A 50 -0.66 -0.88 4.25
C LEU A 50 0.08 0.37 4.75
N VAL A 51 -0.04 1.48 4.03
CA VAL A 51 0.49 2.77 4.45
C VAL A 51 -0.35 3.97 4.00
N GLN A 52 -0.51 4.95 4.87
CA GLN A 52 -1.11 6.23 4.50
C GLN A 52 -0.11 7.09 3.72
N ALA A 53 -0.61 7.93 2.81
CA ALA A 53 0.16 8.93 2.06
C ALA A 53 0.74 10.06 2.95
N ARG A 54 1.66 9.72 3.86
CA ARG A 54 2.39 10.64 4.75
C ARG A 54 3.84 10.18 4.87
N GLU A 55 4.78 11.10 4.69
CA GLU A 55 6.21 10.79 4.61
C GLU A 55 6.74 9.92 5.76
N HIS A 56 6.53 10.33 7.01
CA HIS A 56 7.04 9.59 8.17
C HIS A 56 6.46 8.18 8.29
N LEU A 57 5.23 7.96 7.80
CA LEU A 57 4.61 6.64 7.78
C LEU A 57 5.20 5.78 6.67
N ILE A 58 5.38 6.34 5.47
CA ILE A 58 6.02 5.67 4.34
C ILE A 58 7.41 5.18 4.75
N ARG A 59 8.26 6.06 5.28
CA ARG A 59 9.62 5.69 5.73
C ARG A 59 9.61 4.53 6.72
N ARG A 60 8.73 4.60 7.73
CA ARG A 60 8.59 3.54 8.74
C ARG A 60 8.07 2.22 8.15
N THR A 61 7.22 2.26 7.13
CA THR A 61 6.77 1.05 6.43
C THR A 61 7.91 0.37 5.68
N PHE A 62 8.80 1.13 5.03
CA PHE A 62 10.00 0.58 4.40
C PHE A 62 10.98 0.00 5.42
N GLU A 63 11.19 0.67 6.56
CA GLU A 63 11.98 0.13 7.67
C GLU A 63 11.44 -1.24 8.15
N ALA A 64 10.12 -1.38 8.26
CA ALA A 64 9.50 -2.65 8.65
C ALA A 64 9.83 -3.77 7.65
N CYS A 65 9.84 -3.46 6.35
CA CYS A 65 10.03 -4.41 5.27
C CYS A 65 11.49 -4.73 4.94
N ALA A 66 12.46 -4.08 5.59
CA ALA A 66 13.88 -4.24 5.30
C ALA A 66 14.31 -5.73 5.36
N GLY A 67 14.87 -6.25 4.26
CA GLY A 67 15.30 -7.65 4.15
C GLY A 67 14.25 -8.62 3.61
N ALA A 68 13.01 -8.18 3.34
CA ALA A 68 12.03 -8.99 2.63
C ALA A 68 12.38 -9.12 1.15
N LYS A 69 12.12 -10.28 0.54
CA LYS A 69 12.40 -10.53 -0.89
C LYS A 69 11.33 -9.93 -1.81
N ASN A 70 10.05 -10.15 -1.50
CA ASN A 70 8.92 -9.73 -2.33
C ASN A 70 7.90 -8.97 -1.47
N VAL A 71 7.60 -7.71 -1.81
CA VAL A 71 6.68 -6.87 -1.03
C VAL A 71 5.76 -6.05 -1.93
N ILE A 72 4.46 -6.03 -1.61
CA ILE A 72 3.50 -5.05 -2.12
C ILE A 72 3.38 -3.92 -1.09
N VAL A 73 3.73 -2.70 -1.50
CA VAL A 73 3.42 -1.50 -0.72
C VAL A 73 2.06 -0.98 -1.18
N HIS A 74 1.04 -1.20 -0.36
CA HIS A 74 -0.30 -0.66 -0.57
C HIS A 74 -0.39 0.71 0.09
N PHE A 75 -0.36 1.77 -0.72
CA PHE A 75 -0.54 3.13 -0.25
C PHE A 75 -1.90 3.68 -0.63
N TYR A 76 -2.46 4.52 0.25
CA TYR A 76 -3.80 5.06 0.04
C TYR A 76 -3.98 6.47 0.63
N ASN A 77 -4.99 7.16 0.11
CA ASN A 77 -5.58 8.34 0.71
C ASN A 77 -7.08 8.38 0.36
N SER A 78 -7.91 8.99 1.22
CA SER A 78 -9.32 9.13 0.88
C SER A 78 -9.52 10.10 -0.28
N THR A 79 -10.45 9.76 -1.15
CA THR A 79 -10.81 10.54 -2.33
C THR A 79 -12.27 10.94 -2.36
N SER A 80 -13.13 10.43 -1.49
CA SER A 80 -14.58 10.73 -1.51
C SER A 80 -14.92 12.19 -1.30
N LYS A 81 -15.97 12.67 -1.98
CA LYS A 81 -16.44 14.06 -1.86
C LYS A 81 -16.62 14.49 -0.41
N LEU A 82 -17.27 13.64 0.40
CA LEU A 82 -17.50 13.90 1.81
C LEU A 82 -16.18 14.10 2.57
N GLN A 83 -15.23 13.16 2.46
CA GLN A 83 -13.96 13.30 3.16
C GLN A 83 -13.13 14.49 2.67
N ARG A 84 -13.14 14.80 1.36
CA ARG A 84 -12.46 15.99 0.82
C ARG A 84 -12.98 17.27 1.47
N GLU A 85 -14.30 17.40 1.62
CA GLU A 85 -14.96 18.58 2.19
C GLU A 85 -14.79 18.68 3.72
N VAL A 86 -14.99 17.58 4.46
CA VAL A 86 -15.13 17.65 5.94
C VAL A 86 -13.90 17.19 6.71
N VAL A 87 -13.13 16.23 6.18
CA VAL A 87 -11.94 15.66 6.84
C VAL A 87 -10.68 16.39 6.42
N PHE A 88 -10.43 16.44 5.11
CA PHE A 88 -9.20 17.03 4.56
C PHE A 88 -9.31 18.54 4.37
N ARG A 89 -10.52 19.05 4.11
CA ARG A 89 -10.77 20.44 3.72
C ARG A 89 -9.86 20.86 2.56
N LYS A 90 -9.78 19.99 1.53
CA LYS A 90 -8.91 20.10 0.36
C LYS A 90 -9.71 19.92 -0.91
N ASP A 91 -9.29 20.58 -1.98
CA ASP A 91 -9.86 20.41 -3.31
C ASP A 91 -9.31 19.15 -4.00
N ARG A 92 -9.86 18.84 -5.19
CA ARG A 92 -9.43 17.70 -6.02
C ARG A 92 -7.93 17.73 -6.29
N ALA A 93 -7.38 18.90 -6.63
CA ALA A 93 -5.97 19.06 -6.96
C ALA A 93 -5.05 18.73 -5.78
N ALA A 94 -5.36 19.22 -4.58
CA ALA A 94 -4.58 18.95 -3.37
C ALA A 94 -4.70 17.48 -2.92
N ILE A 95 -5.85 16.83 -3.12
CA ILE A 95 -6.04 15.40 -2.82
C ILE A 95 -5.26 14.52 -3.80
N LYS A 96 -5.31 14.83 -5.09
CA LYS A 96 -4.46 14.17 -6.09
C LYS A 96 -2.98 14.34 -5.75
N LYS A 97 -2.58 15.56 -5.37
CA LYS A 97 -1.19 15.85 -4.97
C LYS A 97 -0.70 14.98 -3.81
N LEU A 98 -1.56 14.68 -2.82
CA LEU A 98 -1.20 13.77 -1.73
C LEU A 98 -0.85 12.36 -2.25
N ALA A 99 -1.62 11.85 -3.21
CA ALA A 99 -1.37 10.54 -3.82
C ALA A 99 -0.06 10.55 -4.63
N THR A 100 0.15 11.58 -5.46
CA THR A 100 1.34 11.68 -6.30
C THR A 100 2.62 11.92 -5.51
N ASP A 101 2.58 12.78 -4.48
CA ASP A 101 3.73 13.03 -3.60
C ASP A 101 4.14 11.75 -2.86
N ALA A 102 3.16 10.93 -2.43
CA ALA A 102 3.43 9.63 -1.83
C ALA A 102 4.05 8.65 -2.83
N ALA A 103 3.52 8.59 -4.06
CA ALA A 103 4.06 7.73 -5.12
C ALA A 103 5.53 8.07 -5.45
N GLU A 104 5.86 9.35 -5.61
CA GLU A 104 7.23 9.82 -5.85
C GLU A 104 8.18 9.45 -4.69
N LEU A 105 7.73 9.67 -3.46
CA LEU A 105 8.51 9.35 -2.27
C LEU A 105 8.73 7.83 -2.12
N ILE A 106 7.70 7.03 -2.37
CA ILE A 106 7.77 5.55 -2.32
C ILE A 106 8.82 5.06 -3.31
N LYS A 107 8.81 5.54 -4.56
CA LYS A 107 9.85 5.17 -5.55
C LYS A 107 11.25 5.59 -5.11
N THR A 108 11.37 6.78 -4.53
CA THR A 108 12.65 7.31 -4.05
C THR A 108 13.22 6.42 -2.95
N ILE A 109 12.42 6.08 -1.94
CA ILE A 109 12.88 5.23 -0.82
C ILE A 109 13.14 3.80 -1.27
N ALA A 110 12.33 3.26 -2.18
CA ALA A 110 12.51 1.89 -2.69
C ALA A 110 13.89 1.66 -3.33
N ALA A 111 14.49 2.69 -3.92
CA ALA A 111 15.84 2.63 -4.49
C ALA A 111 16.93 2.35 -3.43
N ASP A 112 16.69 2.66 -2.16
CA ASP A 112 17.59 2.38 -1.05
C ASP A 112 17.55 0.89 -0.62
N TYR A 113 16.62 0.10 -1.16
CA TYR A 113 16.42 -1.31 -0.86
C TYR A 113 16.47 -2.17 -2.14
N PRO A 114 17.65 -2.27 -2.79
CA PRO A 114 17.78 -2.88 -4.12
C PRO A 114 17.54 -4.40 -4.14
N ASP A 115 17.68 -5.07 -3.00
CA ASP A 115 17.52 -6.53 -2.88
C ASP A 115 16.05 -6.97 -2.74
N THR A 116 15.13 -6.02 -2.58
CA THR A 116 13.70 -6.27 -2.47
C THR A 116 13.03 -6.03 -3.82
N HIS A 117 12.27 -7.03 -4.28
CA HIS A 117 11.36 -6.89 -5.40
C HIS A 117 10.07 -6.20 -4.95
N TRP A 118 9.99 -4.91 -5.24
CA TRP A 118 8.85 -4.08 -4.87
C TRP A 118 7.73 -4.10 -5.92
N ARG A 119 6.50 -4.26 -5.44
CA ARG A 119 5.25 -4.09 -6.19
C ARG A 119 4.38 -3.05 -5.51
N TRP A 120 3.44 -2.50 -6.28
CA TRP A 120 2.68 -1.32 -5.87
C TRP A 120 1.19 -1.58 -5.92
N GLU A 121 0.50 -1.11 -4.89
CA GLU A 121 -0.95 -1.03 -4.87
C GLU A 121 -1.38 0.37 -4.45
N TYR A 122 -2.32 0.95 -5.19
CA TYR A 122 -2.97 2.21 -4.80
C TYR A 122 -4.47 2.00 -4.63
N SER A 123 -5.01 2.58 -3.56
CA SER A 123 -6.45 2.70 -3.36
C SER A 123 -6.89 4.16 -3.27
N PRO A 124 -7.77 4.65 -4.16
CA PRO A 124 -8.56 5.84 -3.91
C PRO A 124 -9.60 5.54 -2.83
N GLU A 125 -9.24 5.66 -1.56
CA GLU A 125 -10.09 5.21 -0.44
C GLU A 125 -11.43 5.97 -0.39
N SER A 126 -12.47 5.28 0.10
CA SER A 126 -13.86 5.71 -0.03
C SER A 126 -14.28 5.87 -1.50
N TYR A 127 -13.82 4.95 -2.36
CA TYR A 127 -14.04 4.97 -3.80
C TYR A 127 -15.53 5.06 -4.18
N THR A 128 -16.40 4.32 -3.49
CA THR A 128 -17.87 4.36 -3.73
C THR A 128 -18.49 5.74 -3.49
N GLY A 129 -17.86 6.58 -2.67
CA GLY A 129 -18.23 7.99 -2.46
C GLY A 129 -17.46 9.00 -3.31
N THR A 130 -16.72 8.53 -4.33
CA THR A 130 -15.85 9.34 -5.19
C THR A 130 -16.41 9.40 -6.60
N GLU A 131 -16.35 10.57 -7.22
CA GLU A 131 -16.75 10.73 -8.61
C GLU A 131 -15.78 9.95 -9.52
N LEU A 132 -16.32 9.16 -10.46
CA LEU A 132 -15.53 8.24 -11.30
C LEU A 132 -14.46 8.96 -12.13
N ASP A 133 -14.77 10.16 -12.63
CA ASP A 133 -13.84 11.01 -13.38
C ASP A 133 -12.63 11.37 -12.52
N PHE A 134 -12.86 11.71 -11.26
CA PHE A 134 -11.82 12.06 -10.33
C PHE A 134 -11.03 10.84 -9.85
N ALA A 135 -11.69 9.72 -9.57
CA ALA A 135 -11.01 8.48 -9.20
C ALA A 135 -10.06 8.01 -10.33
N LEU A 136 -10.52 8.08 -11.58
CA LEU A 136 -9.68 7.81 -12.76
C LEU A 136 -8.49 8.75 -12.83
N GLU A 137 -8.72 10.07 -12.72
CA GLU A 137 -7.66 11.08 -12.76
C GLU A 137 -6.56 10.84 -11.72
N VAL A 138 -6.93 10.46 -10.48
CA VAL A 138 -5.95 10.17 -9.43
C VAL A 138 -5.19 8.87 -9.71
N CYS A 139 -5.89 7.80 -10.11
CA CYS A 139 -5.26 6.53 -10.43
C CYS A 139 -4.29 6.66 -11.60
N ASP A 140 -4.67 7.33 -12.69
CA ASP A 140 -3.81 7.54 -13.87
C ASP A 140 -2.52 8.27 -13.49
N ALA A 141 -2.64 9.36 -12.72
CA ALA A 141 -1.48 10.13 -12.26
C ALA A 141 -0.53 9.29 -11.38
N VAL A 142 -1.08 8.41 -10.55
CA VAL A 142 -0.28 7.49 -9.73
C VAL A 142 0.40 6.43 -10.60
N VAL A 143 -0.33 5.82 -11.55
CA VAL A 143 0.21 4.81 -12.47
C VAL A 143 1.37 5.35 -13.29
N ASP A 144 1.25 6.58 -13.80
CA ASP A 144 2.29 7.27 -14.56
C ASP A 144 3.58 7.43 -13.75
N ILE A 145 3.48 7.84 -12.48
CA ILE A 145 4.63 8.01 -11.58
C ILE A 145 5.26 6.65 -11.28
N MET A 146 4.45 5.66 -10.94
CA MET A 146 4.93 4.31 -10.62
C MET A 146 5.60 3.64 -11.83
N GLY A 147 5.22 4.04 -13.05
CA GLY A 147 5.80 3.52 -14.28
C GLY A 147 5.40 2.07 -14.52
N ALA A 148 4.14 1.74 -14.28
CA ALA A 148 3.62 0.38 -14.41
C ALA A 148 3.72 -0.10 -15.87
N THR A 149 4.07 -1.37 -16.05
CA THR A 149 4.15 -2.04 -17.36
C THR A 149 3.45 -3.39 -17.30
N PRO A 150 3.17 -4.05 -18.44
CA PRO A 150 2.65 -5.41 -18.42
C PRO A 150 3.55 -6.41 -17.66
N ASP A 151 4.88 -6.20 -17.70
CA ASP A 151 5.86 -7.05 -17.01
C ASP A 151 6.00 -6.70 -15.51
N ASN A 152 5.72 -5.46 -15.13
CA ASN A 152 5.68 -5.01 -13.73
C ASN A 152 4.38 -4.21 -13.47
N PRO A 153 3.24 -4.91 -13.31
CA PRO A 153 1.95 -4.27 -13.18
C PRO A 153 1.78 -3.64 -11.80
N MET A 154 0.98 -2.58 -11.76
CA MET A 154 0.50 -1.97 -10.53
C MET A 154 -0.94 -2.41 -10.26
N ILE A 155 -1.26 -2.61 -8.98
CA ILE A 155 -2.62 -2.93 -8.53
C ILE A 155 -3.37 -1.61 -8.28
N ILE A 156 -4.55 -1.48 -8.87
CA ILE A 156 -5.54 -0.45 -8.51
C ILE A 156 -6.66 -1.16 -7.76
N ASN A 157 -6.68 -1.01 -6.44
CA ASN A 157 -7.72 -1.56 -5.60
C ASN A 157 -8.83 -0.51 -5.42
N LEU A 158 -10.07 -0.89 -5.71
CA LEU A 158 -11.23 0.02 -5.68
C LEU A 158 -12.16 -0.38 -4.54
N PRO A 159 -11.93 0.13 -3.32
CA PRO A 159 -12.62 -0.37 -2.14
C PRO A 159 -14.05 0.16 -2.04
N SER A 160 -15.00 -0.74 -1.79
CA SER A 160 -16.30 -0.38 -1.23
C SER A 160 -16.18 -0.11 0.27
N THR A 161 -15.45 0.96 0.64
CA THR A 161 -15.18 1.33 2.05
C THR A 161 -16.45 1.39 2.88
N VAL A 162 -17.53 1.91 2.28
CA VAL A 162 -18.90 1.71 2.71
C VAL A 162 -19.66 1.18 1.49
N GLU A 163 -20.41 0.09 1.66
CA GLU A 163 -21.38 -0.36 0.65
C GLU A 163 -22.53 0.66 0.60
N MET A 164 -22.64 1.38 -0.53
CA MET A 164 -23.56 2.51 -0.73
C MET A 164 -24.75 2.16 -1.61
#